data_AF-A0AB36GPL4-F1
#
_entry.id   AF-A0AB36GPL4-F1
#
_cell.length_a   1.000
_cell.length_b   1.000
_cell.length_c   1.000
_cell.angle_alpha   90.00
_cell.angle_beta   90.00
_cell.angle_gamma   90.00
#
_symmetry.space_group_name_H-M   'P 1'
#
loop_
_entity.id
_entity.type
_entity.pdbx_description
1 polymer ?
#
loop_
_entity_poly.entity_id
_entity_poly.type
_entity_poly.pdbx_seq_one_letter_code
_entity_poly.pdbx_strand_id
1 'polypeptide(L)'
;MTSYRFPPAKMTGPFFAVLGATLLVLGLPAVLSLALPEREPEMEEVVLDDPEWRQPIEGLTCSVNHDSMANQAWDCGDTLVEAYVTEGVEDDALALRRAVRATSFEGMPKKEDVKDAGGILTLETDGFIPVFAFSVAKGDLNYQIVFSNGDPTDLAQQFMEAF
;
A
#
# COMPACT_ATOMS: atom_id res chain seq x y z
N MET A 1 40.12 39.14 -28.33
CA MET A 1 38.72 38.85 -28.72
C MET A 1 37.80 39.36 -27.64
N THR A 2 36.94 40.33 -27.93
CA THR A 2 35.89 40.80 -27.01
C THR A 2 34.72 39.82 -27.08
N SER A 3 34.50 39.05 -26.00
CA SER A 3 33.33 38.16 -25.90
C SER A 3 32.08 39.01 -25.69
N TYR A 4 31.13 38.95 -26.61
CA TYR A 4 29.80 39.51 -26.41
C TYR A 4 29.12 38.75 -25.25
N ARG A 5 28.88 39.43 -24.13
CA ARG A 5 28.07 38.90 -23.03
C ARG A 5 26.65 39.39 -23.21
N PHE A 6 25.71 38.47 -23.40
CA PHE A 6 24.30 38.80 -23.31
C PHE A 6 24.02 39.40 -21.91
N PRO A 7 23.33 40.55 -21.81
CA PRO A 7 22.90 41.05 -20.52
C PRO A 7 21.97 40.00 -19.87
N PRO A 8 21.98 39.86 -18.54
CA PRO A 8 21.09 38.93 -17.87
C PRO A 8 19.65 39.24 -18.29
N ALA A 9 18.90 38.21 -18.67
CA ALA A 9 17.50 38.35 -19.04
C ALA A 9 16.78 39.07 -17.90
N LYS A 10 16.24 40.26 -18.18
CA LYS A 10 15.50 41.02 -17.17
C LYS A 10 14.22 40.23 -16.84
N MET A 11 13.90 40.12 -15.56
CA MET A 11 12.58 39.62 -15.15
C MET A 11 11.51 40.61 -15.62
N THR A 12 10.95 40.34 -16.79
CA THR A 12 9.90 41.15 -17.42
C THR A 12 8.52 40.63 -17.04
N GLY A 13 7.45 41.38 -17.36
CA GLY A 13 6.06 40.97 -17.10
C GLY A 13 5.72 39.49 -17.37
N PRO A 14 6.18 38.87 -18.47
CA PRO A 14 5.97 37.44 -18.73
C PRO A 14 6.50 36.50 -17.63
N PHE A 15 7.63 36.84 -17.00
CA PHE A 15 8.20 36.04 -15.91
C PHE A 15 7.25 36.01 -14.70
N PHE A 16 6.72 37.17 -14.30
CA PHE A 16 5.78 37.26 -13.19
C PHE A 16 4.42 36.66 -13.53
N ALA A 17 3.99 36.74 -14.80
CA ALA A 17 2.78 36.07 -15.26
C ALA A 17 2.90 34.55 -15.16
N VAL A 18 4.03 33.99 -15.61
CA VAL A 18 4.30 32.54 -15.48
C VAL A 18 4.42 32.15 -14.02
N LEU A 19 5.18 32.89 -13.21
CA LEU A 19 5.32 32.62 -11.77
C LEU A 19 3.98 32.65 -11.04
N GLY A 20 3.13 33.64 -11.32
CA GLY A 20 1.79 33.74 -10.75
C GLY A 20 0.90 32.57 -11.16
N ALA A 21 0.92 32.19 -12.44
CA ALA A 21 0.19 31.02 -12.93
C ALA A 21 0.68 29.73 -12.26
N THR A 22 2.00 29.55 -12.11
CA THR A 22 2.57 28.40 -11.41
C THR A 22 2.16 28.36 -9.94
N LEU A 23 2.21 29.49 -9.23
CA LEU A 23 1.76 29.56 -7.85
C LEU A 23 0.27 29.29 -7.71
N LEU A 24 -0.55 29.72 -8.66
CA LEU A 24 -1.98 29.43 -8.65
C LEU A 24 -2.23 27.94 -8.87
N VAL A 25 -1.62 27.34 -9.90
CA VAL A 25 -1.80 25.91 -10.23
C VAL A 25 -1.29 25.01 -9.10
N LEU A 26 -0.14 25.32 -8.50
CA LEU A 26 0.44 24.49 -7.43
C LEU A 26 -0.13 24.81 -6.05
N GLY A 27 -0.58 26.05 -5.82
CA GLY A 27 -1.13 26.49 -4.53
C GLY A 27 -2.61 26.18 -4.38
N LEU A 28 -3.37 26.10 -5.48
CA LEU A 28 -4.81 25.86 -5.45
C LEU A 28 -5.17 24.55 -4.71
N PRO A 29 -4.49 23.40 -4.93
CA PRO A 29 -4.77 22.18 -4.17
C PRO A 29 -4.62 22.36 -2.65
N ALA A 30 -3.60 23.08 -2.19
CA ALA A 30 -3.38 23.33 -0.77
C ALA A 30 -4.42 24.28 -0.15
N VAL A 31 -4.93 25.23 -0.92
CA VAL A 31 -6.05 26.09 -0.48
C VAL A 31 -7.35 25.28 -0.42
N LEU A 32 -7.59 24.43 -1.42
CA LEU A 32 -8.76 23.55 -1.46
C LEU A 32 -8.74 22.53 -0.31
N SER A 33 -7.59 21.95 0.02
CA SER A 33 -7.48 20.98 1.12
C SER A 33 -7.80 21.60 2.49
N LEU A 34 -7.51 22.89 2.69
CA LEU A 34 -7.89 23.62 3.90
C LEU A 34 -9.37 24.04 3.93
N ALA A 35 -10.00 24.19 2.77
CA ALA A 35 -11.38 24.66 2.65
C ALA A 35 -12.40 23.52 2.63
N LEU A 36 -11.99 22.33 2.19
CA LEU A 36 -12.84 21.15 2.14
C LEU A 36 -12.85 20.46 3.50
N PRO A 37 -14.02 20.05 4.02
CA PRO A 37 -14.08 19.23 5.22
C PRO A 37 -13.40 17.89 4.96
N GLU A 38 -12.68 17.38 5.95
CA GLU A 38 -12.21 16.00 5.96
C GLU A 38 -13.45 15.09 5.87
N ARG A 39 -13.52 14.28 4.82
CA ARG A 39 -14.51 13.20 4.75
C ARG A 39 -13.97 12.06 5.60
N GLU A 40 -14.78 11.61 6.56
CA GLU A 40 -14.54 10.31 7.17
C GLU A 40 -14.52 9.26 6.06
N PRO A 41 -13.55 8.35 6.06
CA PRO A 41 -13.43 7.36 5.01
C PRO A 41 -14.67 6.45 5.04
N GLU A 42 -15.19 6.12 3.86
CA GLU A 42 -16.36 5.26 3.75
C GLU A 42 -15.97 3.84 4.16
N MET A 43 -16.65 3.34 5.19
CA MET A 43 -16.41 1.99 5.71
C MET A 43 -17.20 1.00 4.87
N GLU A 44 -16.50 0.05 4.27
CA GLU A 44 -17.09 -0.96 3.39
C GLU A 44 -16.77 -2.37 3.92
N GLU A 45 -17.59 -3.35 3.54
CA GLU A 45 -17.31 -4.76 3.84
C GLU A 45 -16.02 -5.20 3.15
N VAL A 46 -15.13 -5.86 3.88
CA VAL A 46 -13.87 -6.34 3.31
C VAL A 46 -14.15 -7.57 2.47
N VAL A 47 -13.83 -7.46 1.18
CA VAL A 47 -13.99 -8.55 0.21
C VAL A 47 -12.70 -8.69 -0.57
N LEU A 48 -12.10 -9.88 -0.53
CA LEU A 48 -11.05 -10.24 -1.48
C LEU A 48 -11.71 -10.46 -2.85
N ASP A 49 -11.51 -9.51 -3.75
CA ASP A 49 -12.07 -9.51 -5.10
C ASP A 49 -11.02 -9.99 -6.13
N ASP A 50 -11.36 -11.03 -6.88
CA ASP A 50 -10.61 -11.53 -8.03
C ASP A 50 -11.58 -11.65 -9.23
N PRO A 51 -11.15 -11.45 -10.49
CA PRO A 51 -12.06 -11.45 -11.63
C PRO A 51 -13.02 -12.65 -11.72
N GLU A 52 -12.64 -13.81 -11.20
CA GLU A 52 -13.46 -15.03 -11.23
C GLU A 52 -14.04 -15.43 -9.86
N TRP A 53 -13.62 -14.79 -8.77
CA TRP A 53 -13.97 -15.22 -7.41
C TRP A 53 -14.00 -14.06 -6.41
N ARG A 54 -14.93 -14.14 -5.45
CA ARG A 54 -15.06 -13.18 -4.35
C ARG A 54 -15.11 -13.89 -3.02
N GLN A 55 -14.41 -13.36 -2.03
CA GLN A 55 -14.44 -13.86 -0.65
C GLN A 55 -14.65 -12.73 0.33
N PRO A 56 -15.86 -12.62 0.89
CA PRO A 56 -16.07 -11.72 2.01
C PRO A 56 -15.29 -12.22 3.23
N ILE A 57 -14.73 -11.27 3.98
CA ILE A 57 -14.23 -11.50 5.32
C ILE A 57 -15.38 -11.14 6.28
N GLU A 58 -16.10 -12.17 6.75
CA GLU A 58 -17.35 -11.96 7.48
C GLU A 58 -17.16 -11.11 8.74
N GLY A 59 -18.01 -10.10 8.91
CA GLY A 59 -18.00 -9.22 10.09
C GLY A 59 -16.91 -8.15 10.09
N LEU A 60 -16.09 -8.06 9.04
CA LEU A 60 -15.04 -7.06 8.92
C LEU A 60 -15.47 -5.89 8.02
N THR A 61 -15.42 -4.69 8.58
CA THR A 61 -15.66 -3.43 7.84
C THR A 61 -14.46 -2.51 8.02
N CYS A 62 -13.88 -2.09 6.91
CA CYS A 62 -12.69 -1.25 6.87
C CYS A 62 -12.82 -0.22 5.75
N SER A 63 -12.04 0.84 5.79
CA SER A 63 -11.98 1.78 4.67
C SER A 63 -11.00 1.31 3.61
N VAL A 64 -11.36 1.43 2.34
CA VAL A 64 -10.45 1.08 1.24
C VAL A 64 -9.26 2.04 1.24
N ASN A 65 -8.05 1.47 1.21
CA ASN A 65 -6.82 2.24 1.09
C ASN A 65 -6.42 2.35 -0.40
N HIS A 66 -6.51 3.55 -0.96
CA HIS A 66 -6.16 3.83 -2.36
C HIS A 66 -4.70 4.25 -2.57
N ASP A 67 -3.95 4.45 -1.49
CA ASP A 67 -2.55 4.87 -1.53
C ASP A 67 -1.59 3.66 -1.58
N SER A 68 -2.05 2.49 -1.13
CA SER A 68 -1.32 1.22 -1.23
C SER A 68 -1.07 0.82 -2.69
N MET A 69 0.07 0.19 -2.91
CA MET A 69 0.43 -0.40 -4.21
C MET A 69 0.03 -1.88 -4.34
N ALA A 70 -0.59 -2.47 -3.31
CA ALA A 70 -1.10 -3.82 -3.36
C ALA A 70 -2.24 -3.97 -4.37
N ASN A 71 -2.61 -5.21 -4.71
CA ASN A 71 -3.77 -5.44 -5.57
C ASN A 71 -5.06 -4.90 -4.92
N GLN A 72 -5.16 -5.09 -3.61
CA GLN A 72 -6.26 -4.59 -2.77
C GLN A 72 -5.69 -4.21 -1.40
N ALA A 73 -6.23 -3.16 -0.78
CA ALA A 73 -5.80 -2.74 0.55
C ALA A 73 -6.91 -2.05 1.33
N TRP A 74 -6.84 -2.16 2.65
CA TRP A 74 -7.81 -1.59 3.59
C TRP A 74 -7.13 -1.05 4.85
N ASP A 75 -7.61 0.09 5.33
CA ASP A 75 -7.27 0.62 6.64
C ASP A 75 -8.30 0.12 7.66
N CYS A 76 -7.87 -0.80 8.52
CA CYS A 76 -8.68 -1.43 9.56
C CYS A 76 -8.28 -0.88 10.94
N GLY A 77 -8.67 0.38 11.22
CA GLY A 77 -8.24 1.10 12.42
C GLY A 77 -6.79 1.53 12.29
N ASP A 78 -5.91 1.03 13.18
CA ASP A 78 -4.47 1.34 13.16
C ASP A 78 -3.65 0.35 12.29
N THR A 79 -4.31 -0.65 11.70
CA THR A 79 -3.67 -1.71 10.91
C THR A 79 -3.99 -1.54 9.43
N LEU A 80 -2.96 -1.42 8.61
CA LEU A 80 -3.08 -1.48 7.15
C LEU A 80 -3.01 -2.95 6.72
N VAL A 81 -4.06 -3.41 6.03
CA VAL A 81 -4.15 -4.74 5.45
C VAL A 81 -3.96 -4.65 3.95
N GLU A 82 -2.97 -5.35 3.42
CA GLU A 82 -2.67 -5.42 2.00
C GLU A 82 -2.81 -6.86 1.50
N ALA A 83 -3.50 -7.05 0.38
CA ALA A 83 -3.60 -8.32 -0.31
C ALA A 83 -2.85 -8.25 -1.65
N TYR A 84 -1.80 -9.05 -1.76
CA TYR A 84 -1.07 -9.28 -3.00
C TYR A 84 -1.54 -10.60 -3.61
N VAL A 85 -1.90 -10.57 -4.89
CA VAL A 85 -2.40 -11.74 -5.62
C VAL A 85 -1.46 -12.01 -6.78
N THR A 86 -0.91 -13.22 -6.81
CA THR A 86 0.07 -13.64 -7.81
C THR A 86 -0.30 -14.99 -8.39
N GLU A 87 -0.34 -15.08 -9.72
CA GLU A 87 -0.54 -16.33 -10.46
C GLU A 87 0.78 -17.09 -10.66
N GLY A 88 0.71 -18.42 -10.69
CA GLY A 88 1.81 -19.27 -11.16
C GLY A 88 3.06 -19.22 -10.28
N VAL A 89 2.87 -19.13 -8.95
CA VAL A 89 3.98 -19.07 -8.00
C VAL A 89 4.61 -20.47 -7.82
N GLU A 90 5.91 -20.57 -8.10
CA GLU A 90 6.70 -21.80 -7.88
C GLU A 90 7.31 -21.87 -6.47
N ASP A 91 7.53 -20.71 -5.83
CA ASP A 91 8.13 -20.58 -4.50
C ASP A 91 7.31 -19.59 -3.66
N ASP A 92 6.34 -20.12 -2.92
CA ASP A 92 5.41 -19.37 -2.08
C ASP A 92 6.13 -18.58 -0.98
N ALA A 93 7.23 -19.12 -0.45
CA ALA A 93 8.04 -18.45 0.56
C ALA A 93 8.77 -17.24 -0.03
N LEU A 94 9.27 -17.33 -1.26
CA LEU A 94 9.84 -16.18 -1.97
C LEU A 94 8.78 -15.13 -2.29
N ALA A 95 7.58 -15.53 -2.69
CA ALA A 95 6.46 -14.61 -2.92
C ALA A 95 6.08 -13.86 -1.64
N LEU A 96 5.90 -14.55 -0.52
CA LEU A 96 5.61 -13.95 0.78
C LEU A 96 6.68 -12.94 1.22
N ARG A 97 7.96 -13.29 1.08
CA ARG A 97 9.07 -12.38 1.41
C ARG A 97 9.11 -11.14 0.51
N ARG A 98 8.68 -11.26 -0.76
CA ARG A 98 8.58 -10.12 -1.68
C ARG A 98 7.42 -9.20 -1.30
N ALA A 99 6.28 -9.75 -0.91
CA ALA A 99 5.15 -8.98 -0.40
C ALA A 99 5.54 -8.19 0.85
N VAL A 100 6.12 -8.85 1.87
CA VAL A 100 6.57 -8.16 3.09
C VAL A 100 7.65 -7.11 2.81
N ARG A 101 8.56 -7.35 1.86
CA ARG A 101 9.54 -6.33 1.45
C ARG A 101 8.87 -5.11 0.80
N ALA A 102 7.81 -5.31 0.01
CA ALA A 102 7.09 -4.21 -0.62
C ALA A 102 6.45 -3.29 0.42
N THR A 103 5.92 -3.86 1.50
CA THR A 103 5.24 -3.14 2.59
C THR A 103 6.19 -2.54 3.62
N SER A 104 7.19 -3.29 4.09
CA SER A 104 8.07 -2.86 5.19
C SER A 104 9.10 -1.79 4.79
N PHE A 105 9.34 -1.60 3.49
CA PHE A 105 10.42 -0.76 2.94
C PHE A 105 11.83 -1.14 3.43
N GLU A 106 11.99 -2.33 4.01
CA GLU A 106 13.26 -2.83 4.52
C GLU A 106 14.01 -3.73 3.53
N GLY A 107 15.13 -4.29 3.99
CA GLY A 107 15.81 -5.38 3.29
C GLY A 107 14.87 -6.57 3.10
N MET A 108 15.15 -7.39 2.08
CA MET A 108 14.37 -8.63 1.88
C MET A 108 14.50 -9.52 3.13
N PRO A 109 13.38 -9.94 3.75
CA PRO A 109 13.42 -10.89 4.85
C PRO A 109 14.17 -12.16 4.45
N LYS A 110 14.77 -12.89 5.39
CA LYS A 110 15.52 -14.12 5.08
C LYS A 110 14.57 -15.29 4.86
N LYS A 111 15.10 -16.36 4.29
CA LYS A 111 14.29 -17.58 4.08
C LYS A 111 13.95 -18.23 5.42
N GLU A 112 14.87 -18.17 6.38
CA GLU A 112 14.69 -18.71 7.74
C GLU A 112 13.58 -18.00 8.54
N ASP A 113 13.18 -16.80 8.13
CA ASP A 113 12.15 -16.01 8.82
C ASP A 113 10.72 -16.49 8.44
N VAL A 114 10.59 -17.26 7.35
CA VAL A 114 9.32 -17.87 6.94
C VAL A 114 9.07 -19.14 7.77
N LYS A 115 7.93 -19.18 8.46
CA LYS A 115 7.50 -20.33 9.26
C LYS A 115 6.32 -21.02 8.58
N ASP A 116 6.31 -22.35 8.59
CA ASP A 116 5.16 -23.16 8.15
C ASP A 116 4.32 -23.52 9.38
N ALA A 117 3.07 -23.08 9.38
CA ALA A 117 2.08 -23.35 10.42
C ALA A 117 0.93 -24.21 9.89
N GLY A 118 1.24 -25.43 9.45
CA GLY A 118 0.23 -26.39 9.00
C GLY A 118 -0.20 -26.19 7.54
N GLY A 119 0.75 -25.83 6.68
CA GLY A 119 0.51 -25.55 5.26
C GLY A 119 0.27 -24.07 4.95
N ILE A 120 0.15 -23.23 5.98
CA ILE A 120 0.11 -21.76 5.84
C ILE A 120 1.51 -21.23 6.14
N LEU A 121 2.09 -20.52 5.17
CA LEU A 121 3.37 -19.85 5.37
C LEU A 121 3.11 -18.52 6.06
N THR A 122 3.83 -18.26 7.15
CA THR A 122 3.74 -17.03 7.93
C THR A 122 5.10 -16.35 8.01
N LEU A 123 5.11 -15.03 8.07
CA LEU A 123 6.31 -14.24 8.23
C LEU A 123 6.02 -13.03 9.12
N GLU A 124 6.89 -12.79 10.08
CA GLU A 124 6.78 -11.70 11.03
C GLU A 124 8.10 -10.93 11.07
N THR A 125 8.03 -9.60 11.08
CA THR A 125 9.18 -8.72 11.18
C THR A 125 8.92 -7.61 12.19
N ASP A 126 9.85 -7.41 13.12
CA ASP A 126 9.81 -6.32 14.12
C ASP A 126 10.61 -5.08 13.65
N GLY A 127 10.52 -4.77 12.36
CA GLY A 127 11.29 -3.69 11.71
C GLY A 127 10.78 -2.28 12.03
N PHE A 128 11.17 -1.32 11.20
CA PHE A 128 10.67 0.07 11.21
C PHE A 128 9.15 0.12 11.11
N ILE A 129 8.58 -0.76 10.27
CA ILE A 129 7.15 -1.06 10.24
C ILE A 129 7.02 -2.50 10.70
N PRO A 130 6.37 -2.78 11.86
CA PRO A 130 6.09 -4.14 12.26
C PRO A 130 5.10 -4.75 11.26
N VAL A 131 5.42 -5.96 10.80
CA VAL A 131 4.63 -6.66 9.79
C VAL A 131 4.37 -8.08 10.26
N PHE A 132 3.12 -8.49 10.15
CA PHE A 132 2.72 -9.90 10.15
C PHE A 132 2.16 -10.22 8.76
N ALA A 133 2.52 -11.34 8.18
CA ALA A 133 2.00 -11.74 6.89
C ALA A 133 1.81 -13.24 6.80
N PHE A 134 0.86 -13.67 5.97
CA PHE A 134 0.70 -15.07 5.64
C PHE A 134 0.40 -15.27 4.16
N SER A 135 0.66 -16.48 3.68
CA SER A 135 0.40 -16.89 2.30
C SER A 135 -0.51 -18.10 2.25
N VAL A 136 -1.54 -18.02 1.40
CA VAL A 136 -2.48 -19.11 1.10
C VAL A 136 -2.55 -19.31 -0.41
N ALA A 137 -2.34 -20.56 -0.84
CA ALA A 137 -2.52 -20.97 -2.23
C ALA A 137 -3.97 -21.43 -2.45
N LYS A 138 -4.61 -20.94 -3.52
CA LYS A 138 -5.95 -21.32 -3.94
C LYS A 138 -6.00 -21.48 -5.46
N GLY A 139 -6.01 -22.74 -5.92
CA GLY A 139 -5.90 -23.04 -7.35
C GLY A 139 -4.53 -22.62 -7.88
N ASP A 140 -4.51 -21.86 -8.97
CA ASP A 140 -3.27 -21.30 -9.57
C ASP A 140 -2.87 -19.93 -8.97
N LEU A 141 -3.67 -19.41 -8.04
CA LEU A 141 -3.44 -18.14 -7.34
C LEU A 141 -2.76 -18.38 -6.00
N ASN A 142 -1.81 -17.50 -5.66
CA ASN A 142 -1.26 -17.39 -4.32
C ASN A 142 -1.57 -15.99 -3.78
N TYR A 143 -2.24 -15.95 -2.64
CA TYR A 143 -2.58 -14.75 -1.89
C TYR A 143 -1.52 -14.53 -0.81
N GLN A 144 -0.90 -13.37 -0.78
CA GLN A 144 -0.09 -12.91 0.35
C GLN A 144 -0.83 -11.77 1.03
N ILE A 145 -1.30 -12.04 2.25
CA ILE A 145 -1.98 -11.06 3.08
C ILE A 145 -0.95 -10.49 4.05
N VAL A 146 -0.74 -9.19 4.00
CA VAL A 146 0.26 -8.46 4.78
C VAL A 146 -0.47 -7.47 5.69
N PHE A 147 -0.22 -7.56 6.98
CA PHE A 147 -0.72 -6.65 8.00
C PHE A 147 0.46 -5.82 8.49
N SER A 148 0.30 -4.50 8.44
CA SER A 148 1.33 -3.57 8.88
C SER A 148 0.76 -2.54 9.83
N ASN A 149 1.58 -2.13 10.81
CA ASN A 149 1.15 -1.31 11.94
C ASN A 149 0.10 -2.02 12.82
N GLY A 150 -0.25 -1.39 13.95
CA GLY A 150 -1.23 -1.90 14.89
C GLY A 150 -0.88 -3.27 15.50
N ASP A 151 -1.86 -3.89 16.15
CA ASP A 151 -1.82 -5.30 16.54
C ASP A 151 -2.65 -6.10 15.52
N PRO A 152 -2.02 -6.95 14.69
CA PRO A 152 -2.72 -7.65 13.63
C PRO A 152 -3.40 -8.94 14.10
N THR A 153 -3.26 -9.35 15.37
CA THR A 153 -3.63 -10.72 15.82
C THR A 153 -5.07 -11.11 15.49
N ASP A 154 -6.05 -10.31 15.89
CA ASP A 154 -7.47 -10.60 15.69
C ASP A 154 -7.88 -10.47 14.21
N LEU A 155 -7.30 -9.51 13.49
CA LEU A 155 -7.54 -9.30 12.06
C LEU A 155 -6.97 -10.45 11.23
N ALA A 156 -5.72 -10.83 11.50
CA ALA A 156 -5.06 -11.94 10.85
C ALA A 156 -5.84 -13.24 11.05
N GLN A 157 -6.36 -13.48 12.26
CA GLN A 157 -7.20 -14.63 12.54
C GLN A 157 -8.48 -14.63 11.69
N GLN A 158 -9.21 -13.51 11.60
CA GLN A 158 -10.42 -13.42 10.76
C GLN A 158 -10.13 -13.70 9.29
N PHE A 159 -9.03 -13.18 8.75
CA PHE A 159 -8.61 -13.46 7.39
C PHE A 159 -8.22 -14.92 7.19
N MET A 160 -7.49 -15.53 8.13
CA MET A 160 -7.11 -16.95 8.05
C MET A 160 -8.33 -17.87 8.14
N GLU A 161 -9.36 -17.51 8.92
CA GLU A 161 -10.62 -18.27 9.02
C GLU A 161 -11.48 -18.20 7.75
N ALA A 162 -11.25 -17.21 6.88
CA ALA A 162 -11.95 -17.07 5.61
C ALA A 162 -11.42 -17.99 4.49
N PHE A 163 -10.29 -18.68 4.71
CA PHE A 163 -9.66 -19.62 3.78
C PHE A 163 -9.83 -21.08 4.24
#